data_AF-A0A4W5NS80-F1
#
_entry.id   AF-A0A4W5NS80-F1
#
_cell.length_a   1.000
_cell.length_b   1.000
_cell.length_c   1.000
_cell.angle_alpha   90.00
_cell.angle_beta   90.00
_cell.angle_gamma   90.00
#
_symmetry.space_group_name_H-M   'P 1'
#
loop_
_entity.id
_entity.type
_entity.pdbx_description
1 polymer ?
#
loop_
_entity_poly.entity_id
_entity_poly.type
_entity_poly.pdbx_seq_one_letter_code
_entity_poly.pdbx_strand_id
1 'polypeptide(L)'
;PLSLSIFHLLPTPLSPSISVLSPYPSSLSSPPHSLSRSLSRYFHSSSEPLNCDGEFWDLRDSVVQCELLVLRQLNFHVSFQHPHKYLLHYLLSVKSLVNRHAWSRTPVAETTWALLRDCYHGTMCVRHAPQHIAIATLYLALLSYGVEVPVGEREWWQVLCEDITKEHIDAIISDLLHLYDMEAKCCPSSIPLSFHGLAVLIG
;
A
#
# COMPACT_ATOMS: atom_id res chain seq x y z
N PRO A 1 -30.11 34.80 22.23
CA PRO A 1 -29.68 36.21 22.02
C PRO A 1 -28.16 36.26 21.77
N LEU A 2 -27.69 36.25 20.51
CA LEU A 2 -27.40 37.46 19.69
C LEU A 2 -26.63 38.50 20.53
N SER A 3 -25.40 38.91 20.22
CA SER A 3 -24.88 39.52 18.97
C SER A 3 -23.36 39.70 19.17
N LEU A 4 -22.46 39.29 18.25
CA LEU A 4 -21.99 40.01 17.05
C LEU A 4 -21.14 41.26 17.32
N SER A 5 -19.99 41.30 16.61
CA SER A 5 -18.97 42.37 16.48
C SER A 5 -17.86 42.28 17.54
N ILE A 6 -16.58 42.16 17.18
CA ILE A 6 -15.87 43.01 16.23
C ILE A 6 -14.87 42.19 15.38
N PHE A 7 -15.15 42.16 14.08
CA PHE A 7 -14.18 42.01 13.00
C PHE A 7 -13.27 43.24 13.05
N HIS A 8 -11.98 43.09 13.36
CA HIS A 8 -10.92 43.94 12.80
C HIS A 8 -9.53 43.42 13.19
N LEU A 9 -8.66 43.38 12.17
CA LEU A 9 -7.20 43.36 12.23
C LEU A 9 -6.51 41.99 12.34
N LEU A 10 -6.41 41.37 11.17
CA LEU A 10 -5.19 40.73 10.65
C LEU A 10 -3.93 41.52 11.09
N PRO A 11 -2.89 40.81 11.53
CA PRO A 11 -1.63 40.87 10.78
C PRO A 11 -1.07 39.46 10.53
N THR A 12 -0.86 39.14 9.26
CA THR A 12 0.23 38.27 8.84
C THR A 12 1.54 38.85 9.37
N PRO A 13 2.42 38.03 9.95
CA PRO A 13 3.68 37.68 9.28
C PRO A 13 4.18 36.28 9.76
N LEU A 14 5.12 35.54 9.17
CA LEU A 14 6.20 35.80 8.24
C LEU A 14 6.30 34.62 7.25
N SER A 15 6.58 34.97 6.00
CA SER A 15 7.18 34.13 4.99
C SER A 15 8.37 33.34 5.54
N PRO A 16 8.54 32.03 5.23
CA PRO A 16 9.89 31.55 5.00
C PRO A 16 10.30 32.19 3.67
N SER A 17 11.12 33.22 3.74
CA SER A 17 11.87 33.72 2.60
C SER A 17 12.66 32.55 2.02
N ILE A 18 12.09 31.86 1.02
CA ILE A 18 12.86 31.00 0.12
C ILE A 18 13.75 31.96 -0.64
N SER A 19 14.95 32.10 -0.11
CA SER A 19 16.03 32.85 -0.71
C SER A 19 16.38 32.13 -2.00
N VAL A 20 15.83 32.61 -3.11
CA VAL A 20 16.33 32.26 -4.46
C VAL A 20 17.64 33.03 -4.63
N LEU A 21 18.73 32.45 -4.13
CA LEU A 21 20.12 32.86 -4.33
C LEU A 21 20.95 31.60 -3.98
N SER A 22 21.66 30.90 -4.85
CA SER A 22 22.58 31.26 -5.92
C SER A 22 22.90 29.96 -6.72
N PRO A 23 23.60 30.00 -7.86
CA PRO A 23 23.87 28.81 -8.68
C PRO A 23 24.83 27.88 -7.93
N TYR A 24 24.46 26.60 -7.83
CA TYR A 24 25.31 25.61 -7.19
C TYR A 24 26.63 25.49 -7.94
N PRO A 25 27.79 25.62 -7.26
CA PRO A 25 29.09 25.48 -7.89
C PRO A 25 29.32 24.04 -8.33
N SER A 26 29.80 23.92 -9.56
CA SER A 26 30.21 22.70 -10.24
C SER A 26 31.42 22.06 -9.57
N SER A 27 31.28 21.48 -8.38
CA SER A 27 32.24 20.49 -7.87
C SER A 27 31.79 19.89 -6.54
N LEU A 28 31.76 18.56 -6.52
CA LEU A 28 31.75 17.68 -5.35
C LEU A 28 30.38 17.41 -4.70
N SER A 29 29.75 16.29 -5.07
CA SER A 29 29.54 15.13 -4.16
C SER A 29 28.39 14.24 -4.64
N SER A 30 28.71 12.98 -4.99
CA SER A 30 27.83 11.79 -5.13
C SER A 30 26.67 11.86 -6.15
N PRO A 31 26.39 10.80 -6.92
CA PRO A 31 25.42 10.86 -8.01
C PRO A 31 23.98 10.64 -7.52
N PRO A 32 23.06 11.64 -7.57
CA PRO A 32 21.62 11.38 -7.46
C PRO A 32 21.01 10.84 -8.78
N HIS A 33 21.81 10.24 -9.66
CA HIS A 33 21.50 10.07 -11.09
C HIS A 33 20.73 8.79 -11.45
N SER A 34 20.33 7.94 -10.49
CA SER A 34 19.68 6.67 -10.81
C SER A 34 18.18 6.81 -11.08
N LEU A 35 17.45 7.62 -10.32
CA LEU A 35 15.99 7.71 -10.45
C LEU A 35 15.56 8.39 -11.75
N SER A 36 16.11 9.56 -12.08
CA SER A 36 15.76 10.28 -13.32
C SER A 36 16.13 9.46 -14.58
N ARG A 37 17.28 8.78 -14.58
CA ARG A 37 17.67 7.88 -15.69
C ARG A 37 16.79 6.63 -15.77
N SER A 38 16.43 6.02 -14.64
CA SER A 38 15.53 4.86 -14.61
C SER A 38 14.12 5.22 -15.09
N LEU A 39 13.59 6.38 -14.67
CA LEU A 39 12.31 6.90 -15.13
C LEU A 39 12.32 7.17 -16.63
N SER A 40 13.36 7.85 -17.14
CA SER A 40 13.50 8.08 -18.57
C SER A 40 13.56 6.79 -19.38
N ARG A 41 14.24 5.75 -18.88
CA ARG A 41 14.30 4.44 -19.54
C ARG A 41 12.97 3.71 -19.49
N TYR A 42 12.18 3.88 -18.43
CA TYR A 42 10.85 3.29 -18.32
C TYR A 42 9.84 3.93 -19.29
N PHE A 43 9.84 5.27 -19.39
CA PHE A 43 8.93 6.00 -20.28
C PHE A 43 9.40 6.03 -21.74
N HIS A 44 10.72 5.98 -21.99
CA HIS A 44 11.33 6.02 -23.31
C HIS A 44 12.28 4.82 -23.51
N SER A 45 11.70 3.61 -23.53
CA SER A 45 12.44 2.34 -23.54
C SER A 45 13.42 2.15 -24.72
N SER A 46 13.30 2.92 -25.79
CA SER A 46 14.13 2.85 -27.00
C SER A 46 14.97 4.10 -27.25
N SER A 47 14.92 5.11 -26.38
CA SER A 47 15.65 6.37 -26.55
C SER A 47 17.03 6.32 -25.88
N GLU A 48 17.98 7.10 -26.41
CA GLU A 48 19.29 7.26 -25.77
C GLU A 48 19.13 7.81 -24.35
N PRO A 49 19.98 7.36 -23.39
CA PRO A 49 19.91 7.85 -22.03
C PRO A 49 20.08 9.37 -22.01
N LEU A 50 19.17 10.07 -21.32
CA LEU A 50 19.23 11.53 -21.18
C LEU A 50 20.65 11.99 -20.83
N ASN A 51 21.22 12.83 -21.69
CA ASN A 51 22.42 13.58 -21.39
C ASN A 51 22.12 14.55 -20.24
N CYS A 52 23.15 14.88 -19.46
CA CYS A 52 23.02 15.79 -18.31
C CYS A 52 22.93 17.26 -18.77
N ASP A 53 21.99 17.55 -19.66
CA ASP A 53 21.77 18.85 -20.29
C ASP A 53 20.64 19.62 -19.59
N GLY A 54 20.24 20.78 -20.13
CA GLY A 54 19.17 21.63 -19.56
C GLY A 54 17.86 20.88 -19.30
N GLU A 55 17.44 20.02 -20.23
CA GLU A 55 16.21 19.21 -20.11
C GLU A 55 16.24 18.25 -18.90
N PHE A 56 17.42 17.75 -18.55
CA PHE A 56 17.58 16.91 -17.35
C PHE A 56 17.35 17.70 -16.07
N TRP A 57 17.86 18.93 -16.02
CA TRP A 57 17.68 19.82 -14.86
C TRP A 57 16.22 20.28 -14.74
N ASP A 58 15.57 20.61 -15.85
CA ASP A 58 14.14 20.97 -15.88
C ASP A 58 13.24 19.81 -15.42
N LEU A 59 13.53 18.58 -15.87
CA LEU A 59 12.83 17.38 -15.42
C LEU A 59 13.06 17.14 -13.92
N ARG A 60 14.29 17.28 -13.44
CA ARG A 60 14.62 17.14 -12.02
C ARG A 60 13.84 18.14 -11.18
N ASP A 61 13.81 19.41 -11.59
CA ASP A 61 13.09 20.45 -10.87
C ASP A 61 11.58 20.17 -10.88
N SER A 62 11.03 19.70 -12.00
CA SER A 62 9.63 19.25 -12.09
C SER A 62 9.32 18.09 -11.13
N VAL A 63 10.20 17.09 -11.02
CA VAL A 63 10.06 15.98 -10.07
C VAL A 63 10.08 16.47 -8.63
N VAL A 64 11.00 17.37 -8.28
CA VAL A 64 11.09 17.95 -6.93
C VAL A 64 9.83 18.76 -6.58
N GLN A 65 9.27 19.51 -7.53
CA GLN A 65 8.02 20.24 -7.32
C GLN A 65 6.83 19.28 -7.12
N CYS A 66 6.75 18.22 -7.92
CA CYS A 66 5.74 17.17 -7.75
C CYS A 66 5.86 16.48 -6.39
N GLU A 67 7.06 16.14 -5.95
CA GLU A 67 7.31 15.57 -4.62
C GLU A 67 6.81 16.50 -3.52
N LEU A 68 7.16 17.79 -3.58
CA LEU A 68 6.71 18.78 -2.61
C LEU A 68 5.18 18.93 -2.60
N LEU A 69 4.53 18.87 -3.77
CA LEU A 69 3.08 18.94 -3.88
C LEU A 69 2.41 17.73 -3.20
N VAL A 70 2.93 16.52 -3.42
CA VAL A 70 2.43 15.30 -2.76
C VAL A 70 2.62 15.37 -1.25
N LEU A 71 3.80 15.80 -0.77
CA LEU A 71 4.07 15.94 0.67
C LEU A 71 3.13 16.95 1.33
N ARG A 72 2.85 18.07 0.67
CA ARG A 72 1.87 19.06 1.16
C ARG A 72 0.47 18.48 1.24
N GLN A 73 0.05 17.71 0.24
CA GLN A 73 -1.26 17.07 0.24
C GLN A 73 -1.40 16.04 1.38
N LEU A 74 -0.30 15.39 1.75
CA LEU A 74 -0.23 14.47 2.89
C LEU A 74 0.01 15.18 4.23
N ASN A 75 0.04 16.52 4.28
CA ASN A 75 0.42 17.31 5.46
C ASN A 75 1.76 16.85 6.08
N PHE A 76 2.70 16.40 5.24
CA PHE A 76 3.98 15.81 5.65
C PHE A 76 3.86 14.57 6.55
N HIS A 77 2.68 13.94 6.61
CA HIS A 77 2.47 12.68 7.30
C HIS A 77 2.82 11.51 6.37
N VAL A 78 4.09 11.13 6.37
CA VAL A 78 4.65 10.06 5.51
C VAL A 78 4.81 8.71 6.23
N SER A 79 4.44 8.64 7.52
CA SER A 79 4.52 7.41 8.29
C SER A 79 3.21 6.61 8.17
N PHE A 80 3.24 5.54 7.38
CA PHE A 80 2.09 4.66 7.21
C PHE A 80 2.32 3.33 7.93
N GLN A 81 1.27 2.81 8.57
CA GLN A 81 1.29 1.46 9.11
C GLN A 81 0.91 0.48 8.01
N HIS A 82 1.82 -0.42 7.66
CA HIS A 82 1.57 -1.41 6.62
C HIS A 82 0.99 -2.70 7.19
N PRO A 83 0.01 -3.32 6.52
CA PRO A 83 -0.59 -4.59 6.94
C PRO A 83 0.43 -5.74 7.05
N HIS A 84 1.54 -5.68 6.30
CA HIS A 84 2.63 -6.67 6.39
C HIS A 84 3.21 -6.79 7.80
N LYS A 85 3.22 -5.70 8.57
CA LYS A 85 3.70 -5.70 9.95
C LYS A 85 2.87 -6.63 10.82
N TYR A 86 1.54 -6.63 10.63
CA TYR A 86 0.60 -7.44 11.41
C TYR A 86 0.52 -8.87 10.91
N LEU A 87 0.62 -9.06 9.59
CA LEU A 87 0.48 -10.36 8.95
C LEU A 87 1.41 -11.43 9.54
N LEU A 88 2.68 -11.10 9.78
CA LEU A 88 3.64 -12.06 10.33
C LEU A 88 3.23 -12.58 11.72
N HIS A 89 2.76 -11.67 12.59
CA HIS A 89 2.30 -12.02 13.92
C HIS A 89 1.05 -12.92 13.87
N TYR A 90 0.13 -12.63 12.95
CA TYR A 90 -1.09 -13.42 12.77
C TYR A 90 -0.79 -14.81 12.19
N LEU A 91 0.09 -14.92 11.20
CA LEU A 91 0.52 -16.20 10.64
C LEU A 91 1.18 -17.10 11.70
N LEU A 92 2.05 -16.55 12.54
CA LEU A 92 2.68 -17.29 13.64
C LEU A 92 1.64 -17.79 14.65
N SER A 93 0.66 -16.95 14.98
CA SER A 93 -0.41 -17.28 15.90
C SER A 93 -1.27 -18.41 15.34
N VAL A 94 -1.74 -18.30 14.08
CA VAL A 94 -2.54 -19.35 13.42
C VAL A 94 -1.75 -20.64 13.25
N LYS A 95 -0.46 -20.58 12.92
CA LYS A 95 0.42 -21.76 12.84
C LYS A 95 0.45 -22.56 14.15
N SER A 96 0.35 -21.88 15.30
CA SER A 96 0.30 -22.55 16.60
C SER A 96 -1.07 -23.18 16.91
N LEU A 97 -2.15 -22.65 16.33
CA LEU A 97 -3.52 -23.13 16.50
C LEU A 97 -3.86 -24.29 15.55
N VAL A 98 -3.25 -24.34 14.38
CA VAL A 98 -3.51 -25.34 13.32
C VAL A 98 -2.56 -26.54 13.45
N ASN A 99 -3.06 -27.72 13.10
CA ASN A 99 -2.25 -28.95 13.06
C ASN A 99 -1.00 -28.78 12.16
N ARG A 100 0.19 -29.13 12.69
CA ARG A 100 1.47 -29.07 11.95
C ARG A 100 1.45 -29.76 10.58
N HIS A 101 0.67 -30.84 10.45
CA HIS A 101 0.55 -31.65 9.24
C HIS A 101 -0.37 -31.01 8.19
N ALA A 102 -1.34 -30.21 8.61
CA ALA A 102 -2.20 -29.44 7.72
C ALA A 102 -1.42 -28.21 7.22
N TRP A 103 -0.79 -27.46 8.14
CA TRP A 103 0.02 -26.28 7.82
C TRP A 103 1.19 -26.58 6.86
N SER A 104 1.84 -27.74 6.98
CA SER A 104 2.95 -28.09 6.09
C SER A 104 2.50 -28.44 4.67
N ARG A 105 1.22 -28.76 4.47
CA ARG A 105 0.67 -29.16 3.16
C ARG A 105 -0.01 -28.02 2.43
N THR A 106 -0.43 -26.98 3.14
CA THR A 106 -1.14 -25.85 2.56
C THR A 106 -0.23 -24.60 2.58
N PRO A 107 0.05 -23.97 1.43
CA PRO A 107 0.87 -22.76 1.38
C PRO A 107 0.08 -21.51 1.84
N VAL A 108 -0.62 -21.59 2.97
CA VAL A 108 -1.48 -20.52 3.52
C VAL A 108 -0.71 -19.21 3.66
N ALA A 109 0.54 -19.27 4.13
CA ALA A 109 1.38 -18.09 4.31
C ALA A 109 1.71 -17.39 2.98
N GLU A 110 2.01 -18.16 1.93
CA GLU A 110 2.33 -17.63 0.60
C GLU A 110 1.09 -17.04 -0.04
N THR A 111 -0.04 -17.74 0.05
CA THR A 111 -1.34 -17.28 -0.48
C THR A 111 -1.80 -16.02 0.24
N THR A 112 -1.70 -15.97 1.57
CA THR A 112 -2.05 -14.76 2.33
C THR A 112 -1.16 -13.59 1.94
N TRP A 113 0.15 -13.81 1.75
CA TRP A 113 1.06 -12.77 1.31
C TRP A 113 0.75 -12.26 -0.10
N ALA A 114 0.35 -13.16 -1.01
CA ALA A 114 -0.06 -12.80 -2.37
C ALA A 114 -1.36 -11.98 -2.35
N LEU A 115 -2.39 -12.46 -1.65
CA LEU A 115 -3.65 -11.72 -1.46
C LEU A 115 -3.41 -10.33 -0.87
N LEU A 116 -2.51 -10.24 0.12
CA LEU A 116 -2.18 -8.96 0.73
C LEU A 116 -1.48 -7.99 -0.23
N ARG A 117 -0.62 -8.50 -1.12
CA ARG A 117 0.01 -7.70 -2.17
C ARG A 117 -1.04 -7.14 -3.13
N ASP A 118 -2.05 -7.95 -3.44
CA ASP A 118 -3.10 -7.57 -4.38
C ASP A 118 -3.95 -6.43 -3.81
N CYS A 119 -4.16 -6.37 -2.49
CA CYS A 119 -4.83 -5.23 -1.82
C CYS A 119 -4.19 -3.85 -2.08
N TYR A 120 -2.92 -3.77 -2.47
CA TYR A 120 -2.26 -2.49 -2.81
C TYR A 120 -2.57 -1.98 -4.21
N HIS A 121 -3.08 -2.83 -5.11
CA HIS A 121 -3.51 -2.39 -6.44
C HIS A 121 -4.83 -1.62 -6.35
N GLY A 122 -5.62 -1.85 -5.29
CA GLY A 122 -6.86 -1.14 -5.01
C GLY A 122 -6.72 -0.02 -3.97
N THR A 123 -7.85 0.64 -3.67
CA THR A 123 -7.95 1.67 -2.63
C THR A 123 -8.16 1.08 -1.22
N MET A 124 -8.02 -0.24 -1.08
CA MET A 124 -8.34 -0.97 0.15
C MET A 124 -7.47 -0.54 1.33
N CYS A 125 -6.17 -0.29 1.10
CA CYS A 125 -5.23 0.19 2.13
C CYS A 125 -5.55 1.59 2.66
N VAL A 126 -6.43 2.34 1.99
CA VAL A 126 -6.90 3.66 2.43
C VAL A 126 -8.25 3.56 3.15
N ARG A 127 -9.11 2.61 2.73
CA ARG A 127 -10.47 2.43 3.26
C ARG A 127 -10.52 1.64 4.56
N HIS A 128 -9.59 0.71 4.75
CA HIS A 128 -9.61 -0.25 5.84
C HIS A 128 -8.34 -0.19 6.69
N ALA A 129 -8.46 -0.51 7.98
CA ALA A 129 -7.30 -0.55 8.86
C ALA A 129 -6.33 -1.67 8.45
N PRO A 130 -5.00 -1.46 8.54
CA PRO A 130 -4.01 -2.45 8.12
C PRO A 130 -4.10 -3.77 8.90
N GLN A 131 -4.58 -3.72 10.15
CA GLN A 131 -4.83 -4.91 10.97
C GLN A 131 -5.97 -5.76 10.38
N HIS A 132 -7.07 -5.12 10.00
CA HIS A 132 -8.24 -5.81 9.43
C HIS A 132 -7.93 -6.42 8.06
N ILE A 133 -7.16 -5.72 7.21
CA ILE A 133 -6.73 -6.24 5.90
C ILE A 133 -5.87 -7.50 6.07
N ALA A 134 -4.94 -7.51 7.03
CA ALA A 134 -4.09 -8.67 7.28
C ALA A 134 -4.91 -9.88 7.79
N ILE A 135 -5.94 -9.66 8.60
CA ILE A 135 -6.81 -10.73 9.09
C ILE A 135 -7.75 -11.23 7.99
N ALA A 136 -8.34 -10.34 7.22
CA ALA A 136 -9.26 -10.71 6.14
C ALA A 136 -8.57 -11.52 5.04
N THR A 137 -7.35 -11.14 4.65
CA THR A 137 -6.56 -11.91 3.66
C THR A 137 -6.17 -13.28 4.21
N LEU A 138 -5.83 -13.38 5.51
CA LEU A 138 -5.54 -14.64 6.17
C LEU A 138 -6.78 -15.54 6.28
N TYR A 139 -7.93 -14.95 6.63
CA TYR A 139 -9.21 -15.63 6.70
C TYR A 139 -9.60 -16.20 5.34
N LEU A 140 -9.49 -15.40 4.28
CA LEU A 140 -9.74 -15.85 2.91
C LEU A 140 -8.80 -16.98 2.49
N ALA A 141 -7.51 -16.90 2.82
CA ALA A 141 -6.55 -17.97 2.53
C ALA A 141 -6.91 -19.26 3.26
N LEU A 142 -7.26 -19.20 4.55
CA LEU A 142 -7.68 -20.38 5.32
C LEU A 142 -8.94 -21.02 4.76
N LEU A 143 -9.93 -20.21 4.38
CA LEU A 143 -11.14 -20.67 3.71
C LEU A 143 -10.82 -21.36 2.37
N SER A 144 -9.92 -20.79 1.56
CA SER A 144 -9.56 -21.36 0.26
C SER A 144 -8.95 -22.77 0.35
N TYR A 145 -8.25 -23.09 1.44
CA TYR A 145 -7.66 -24.40 1.66
C TYR A 145 -8.51 -25.32 2.54
N GLY A 146 -9.70 -24.88 2.98
CA GLY A 146 -10.56 -25.64 3.88
C GLY A 146 -9.90 -25.97 5.22
N VAL A 147 -9.00 -25.10 5.70
CA VAL A 147 -8.29 -25.32 6.97
C VAL A 147 -9.21 -24.92 8.12
N GLU A 148 -9.71 -25.91 8.84
CA GLU A 148 -10.48 -25.68 10.06
C GLU A 148 -9.55 -25.28 11.21
N VAL A 149 -9.75 -24.07 11.73
CA VAL A 149 -9.09 -23.57 12.94
C VAL A 149 -9.98 -23.91 14.13
N PRO A 150 -9.45 -24.42 15.25
CA PRO A 150 -10.27 -24.76 16.41
C PRO A 150 -11.04 -23.53 16.91
N VAL A 151 -12.37 -23.67 16.97
CA VAL A 151 -13.28 -22.64 17.48
C VAL A 151 -13.35 -22.77 19.01
N GLY A 152 -12.89 -21.73 19.72
CA GLY A 152 -12.99 -21.64 21.18
C GLY A 152 -14.27 -20.93 21.63
N GLU A 153 -14.25 -20.26 22.79
CA GLU A 153 -15.32 -19.35 23.22
C GLU A 153 -15.43 -18.09 22.35
N ARG A 154 -14.33 -17.73 21.69
CA ARG A 154 -14.24 -16.64 20.72
C ARG A 154 -13.66 -17.17 19.42
N GLU A 155 -14.05 -16.55 18.33
CA GLU A 155 -13.51 -16.87 17.01
C GLU A 155 -12.02 -16.51 16.94
N TRP A 156 -11.22 -17.27 16.19
CA TRP A 156 -9.77 -17.10 16.18
C TRP A 156 -9.32 -15.70 15.73
N TRP A 157 -10.09 -15.04 14.86
CA TRP A 157 -9.82 -13.68 14.41
C TRP A 157 -10.06 -12.63 15.51
N GLN A 158 -11.02 -12.87 16.41
CA GLN A 158 -11.32 -11.97 17.54
C GLN A 158 -10.23 -12.02 18.61
N VAL A 159 -9.52 -13.15 18.74
CA VAL A 159 -8.37 -13.29 19.64
C VAL A 159 -7.17 -12.48 19.16
N LEU A 160 -7.03 -12.31 17.83
CA LEU A 160 -5.93 -11.54 17.23
C LEU A 160 -6.20 -10.04 17.25
N CYS A 161 -7.45 -9.63 17.15
CA CYS A 161 -7.88 -8.24 17.02
C CYS A 161 -9.29 -8.11 17.60
N GLU A 162 -9.44 -7.42 18.73
CA GLU A 162 -10.73 -7.34 19.43
C GLU A 162 -11.73 -6.41 18.71
N ASP A 163 -11.22 -5.44 17.95
CA ASP A 163 -11.98 -4.43 17.20
C ASP A 163 -12.50 -4.93 15.85
N ILE A 164 -12.14 -6.16 15.43
CA ILE A 164 -12.60 -6.70 14.14
C ILE A 164 -13.94 -7.43 14.28
N THR A 165 -14.87 -7.10 13.40
CA THR A 165 -16.14 -7.83 13.25
C THR A 165 -16.19 -8.61 11.96
N LYS A 166 -17.11 -9.57 11.85
CA LYS A 166 -17.25 -10.39 10.65
C LYS A 166 -17.61 -9.55 9.43
N GLU A 167 -18.41 -8.50 9.62
CA GLU A 167 -18.82 -7.57 8.57
C GLU A 167 -17.62 -6.84 7.95
N HIS A 168 -16.61 -6.48 8.76
CA HIS A 168 -15.38 -5.89 8.24
C HIS A 168 -14.59 -6.88 7.38
N ILE A 169 -14.49 -8.13 7.82
CA ILE A 169 -13.81 -9.20 7.05
C ILE A 169 -14.53 -9.42 5.71
N ASP A 170 -15.85 -9.58 5.74
CA ASP A 170 -16.66 -9.82 4.55
C ASP A 170 -16.61 -8.63 3.58
N ALA A 171 -16.60 -7.39 4.10
CA ALA A 171 -16.45 -6.19 3.27
C ALA A 171 -15.08 -6.12 2.56
N ILE A 172 -14.00 -6.43 3.28
CA ILE A 172 -12.65 -6.45 2.71
C ILE A 172 -12.53 -7.56 1.66
N ILE A 173 -13.07 -8.75 1.93
CA ILE A 173 -13.07 -9.86 0.97
C ILE A 173 -13.88 -9.49 -0.27
N SER A 174 -15.06 -8.87 -0.10
CA SER A 174 -15.87 -8.40 -1.23
C SER A 174 -15.14 -7.34 -2.07
N ASP A 175 -14.47 -6.38 -1.44
CA ASP A 175 -13.66 -5.37 -2.13
C ASP A 175 -12.51 -6.03 -2.92
N LEU A 176 -11.86 -7.06 -2.35
CA LEU A 176 -10.78 -7.80 -3.00
C LEU A 176 -11.28 -8.64 -4.19
N LEU A 177 -12.42 -9.31 -4.04
CA LEU A 177 -13.04 -10.06 -5.13
C LEU A 177 -13.49 -9.13 -6.27
N HIS A 178 -14.01 -7.95 -5.93
CA HIS A 178 -14.37 -6.93 -6.92
C HIS A 178 -13.14 -6.41 -7.67
N LEU A 179 -12.01 -6.22 -6.98
CA LEU A 179 -10.73 -5.87 -7.62
C LEU A 179 -10.34 -6.93 -8.66
N TYR A 180 -10.44 -8.21 -8.33
CA TYR A 180 -10.14 -9.29 -9.28
C TYR A 180 -11.10 -9.35 -10.48
N ASP A 181 -12.40 -9.11 -10.27
CA ASP A 181 -13.38 -9.04 -11.38
C ASP A 181 -13.08 -7.85 -12.32
N MET A 182 -12.65 -6.71 -11.77
CA MET A 182 -12.23 -5.57 -12.58
C MET A 182 -10.94 -5.85 -13.37
N GLU A 183 -9.92 -6.44 -12.74
CA GLU A 183 -8.66 -6.77 -13.41
C GLU A 183 -8.86 -7.81 -14.53
N ALA A 184 -9.70 -8.82 -14.31
CA ALA A 184 -10.04 -9.82 -15.31
C ALA A 184 -10.70 -9.21 -16.56
N LYS A 185 -11.53 -8.17 -16.38
CA LYS A 185 -12.17 -7.43 -17.48
C LYS A 185 -11.19 -6.52 -18.25
N CYS A 186 -10.27 -5.88 -17.54
CA CYS A 186 -9.37 -4.89 -18.14
C CYS A 186 -8.11 -5.49 -18.78
N CYS A 187 -7.58 -6.60 -18.24
CA CYS A 187 -6.29 -7.15 -18.65
C CYS A 187 -6.28 -8.69 -18.60
N PRO A 188 -6.78 -9.41 -19.63
CA PRO A 188 -6.81 -10.88 -19.62
C PRO A 188 -5.42 -11.55 -19.66
N SER A 189 -4.35 -10.78 -19.91
CA SER A 189 -2.96 -11.26 -19.97
C SER A 189 -2.11 -10.96 -18.74
N SER A 190 -2.63 -10.18 -17.77
CA SER A 190 -1.87 -9.67 -16.62
C SER A 190 -2.29 -10.29 -15.30
N ILE A 191 -2.98 -11.42 -15.35
CA ILE A 191 -3.50 -12.07 -14.17
C ILE A 191 -2.31 -12.43 -13.25
N PRO A 192 -2.16 -11.81 -12.07
CA PRO A 192 -1.00 -12.00 -11.22
C PRO A 192 -0.89 -13.47 -10.78
N LEU A 193 0.33 -13.95 -10.57
CA LEU A 193 0.66 -15.34 -10.20
C LEU A 193 -0.16 -15.91 -9.01
N SER A 194 -0.81 -15.06 -8.19
CA SER A 194 -1.80 -15.41 -7.16
C SER A 194 -2.99 -16.21 -7.72
N PHE A 195 -3.38 -15.97 -8.98
CA PHE A 195 -4.53 -16.60 -9.63
C PHE A 195 -4.32 -18.08 -9.95
N HIS A 196 -3.10 -18.54 -10.22
CA HIS A 196 -2.88 -19.96 -10.49
C HIS A 196 -3.13 -20.83 -9.24
N GLY A 197 -2.95 -20.27 -8.04
CA GLY A 197 -3.23 -20.98 -6.79
C GLY A 197 -4.72 -20.94 -6.40
N LEU A 198 -5.38 -19.79 -6.58
CA LEU A 198 -6.78 -19.60 -6.16
C LEU A 198 -7.81 -20.05 -7.20
N ALA A 199 -7.53 -19.92 -8.50
CA ALA A 199 -8.43 -20.43 -9.55
C ALA A 199 -8.49 -21.96 -9.57
N VAL A 200 -7.46 -22.65 -9.08
CA VAL A 200 -7.45 -24.13 -8.91
C VAL A 200 -8.23 -24.58 -7.67
N LEU A 201 -8.48 -23.69 -6.70
CA LEU A 201 -9.22 -24.02 -5.47
C LEU A 201 -10.71 -23.67 -5.54
N ILE A 202 -11.10 -22.74 -6.43
CA ILE A 202 -12.50 -22.28 -6.59
C ILE A 202 -13.16 -22.92 -7.83
N GLY A 203 -12.41 -23.67 -8.64
CA GLY A 203 -12.88 -24.40 -9.83
C GLY A 203 -13.06 -25.90 -9.59
#